data_AF-A0AAW9N775-F1
#
_entry.id   AF-A0AAW9N775-F1
#
_cell.length_a   1.000
_cell.length_b   1.000
_cell.length_c   1.000
_cell.angle_alpha   90.00
_cell.angle_beta   90.00
_cell.angle_gamma   90.00
#
_symmetry.space_group_name_H-M   'P 1'
#
loop_
_entity.id
_entity.type
_entity.pdbx_description
1 polymer ?
#
loop_
_entity_poly.entity_id
_entity_poly.type
_entity_poly.pdbx_seq_one_letter_code
_entity_poly.pdbx_strand_id
1 'polypeptide(L)'
;MNPNYKIGDLHTDESFAIQKIVTDRYMEENNISPVILNPYQIHPYYTIPHELLSNLQSKKTGQIDCLVLHSLETIERFNYIYPEKWLELCGYFNGIISVATQTPVRKYEAR
;
A
#
# COMPACT_ATOMS: atom_id res chain seq x y z
N MET A 1 -3.76 -1.20 0.24
CA MET A 1 -4.66 -0.74 -0.85
C MET A 1 -5.53 0.40 -0.33
N ASN A 2 -6.22 1.15 -1.20
CA ASN A 2 -7.10 2.26 -0.77
C ASN A 2 -8.42 2.25 -1.58
N PRO A 3 -9.56 1.89 -0.97
CA PRO A 3 -10.88 1.88 -1.62
C PRO A 3 -11.33 3.25 -2.15
N ASN A 4 -10.78 4.34 -1.62
CA ASN A 4 -11.14 5.70 -2.00
C ASN A 4 -10.17 6.30 -3.03
N TYR A 5 -9.11 5.57 -3.41
CA TYR A 5 -8.21 6.01 -4.47
C TYR A 5 -8.79 5.67 -5.84
N LYS A 6 -8.93 6.69 -6.68
CA LYS A 6 -9.42 6.56 -8.07
C LYS A 6 -8.26 6.56 -9.05
N ILE A 7 -8.30 5.63 -10.00
CA ILE A 7 -7.34 5.54 -11.10
C ILE A 7 -7.97 6.22 -12.33
N GLY A 8 -7.49 7.41 -12.68
CA GLY A 8 -8.07 8.21 -13.77
C GLY A 8 -9.56 8.48 -13.56
N ASP A 9 -10.37 8.27 -14.60
CA ASP A 9 -11.81 8.49 -14.59
C ASP A 9 -12.63 7.25 -14.18
N LEU A 10 -11.99 6.18 -13.72
CA LEU A 10 -12.66 4.94 -13.35
C LEU A 10 -13.53 5.09 -12.09
N HIS A 11 -14.55 4.22 -11.97
CA HIS A 11 -15.31 4.11 -10.73
C HIS A 11 -14.41 3.59 -9.59
N THR A 12 -14.81 3.86 -8.34
CA THR A 12 -14.04 3.45 -7.14
C THR A 12 -13.87 1.94 -7.08
N ASP A 13 -14.90 1.18 -7.43
CA ASP A 13 -14.88 -0.28 -7.35
C ASP A 13 -13.95 -0.87 -8.42
N GLU A 14 -13.97 -0.32 -9.63
CA GLU A 14 -13.04 -0.69 -10.71
C GLU A 14 -11.60 -0.32 -10.36
N SER A 15 -11.39 0.88 -9.82
CA SER A 15 -10.08 1.33 -9.35
C SER A 15 -9.54 0.40 -8.27
N PHE A 16 -10.38 0.01 -7.31
CA PHE A 16 -9.99 -0.91 -6.25
C PHE A 16 -9.71 -2.32 -6.76
N ALA A 17 -10.51 -2.81 -7.71
CA ALA A 17 -10.27 -4.10 -8.37
C ALA A 17 -8.91 -4.11 -9.09
N ILE A 18 -8.58 -3.03 -9.83
CA ILE A 18 -7.27 -2.88 -10.49
C ILE A 18 -6.15 -2.84 -9.46
N GLN A 19 -6.30 -2.07 -8.37
CA GLN A 19 -5.31 -2.03 -7.29
C GLN A 19 -4.99 -3.44 -6.79
N LYS A 20 -6.02 -4.24 -6.54
CA LYS A 20 -5.89 -5.61 -6.07
C LYS A 20 -5.22 -6.50 -7.11
N ILE A 21 -5.74 -6.56 -8.34
CA ILE A 21 -5.21 -7.43 -9.40
C ILE A 21 -3.73 -7.14 -9.68
N VAL A 22 -3.37 -5.88 -9.82
CA VAL A 22 -2.01 -5.46 -10.14
C VAL A 22 -1.05 -5.76 -8.98
N THR A 23 -1.47 -5.49 -7.74
CA THR A 23 -0.64 -5.74 -6.55
C THR A 23 -0.47 -7.23 -6.31
N ASP A 24 -1.54 -8.01 -6.39
CA ASP A 24 -1.51 -9.47 -6.20
C ASP A 24 -0.58 -10.12 -7.23
N ARG A 25 -0.69 -9.72 -8.51
CA ARG A 25 0.17 -10.22 -9.59
C ARG A 25 1.65 -9.88 -9.35
N TYR A 26 1.95 -8.65 -8.95
CA TYR A 26 3.33 -8.27 -8.63
C TYR A 26 3.88 -9.10 -7.47
N MET A 27 3.08 -9.33 -6.43
CA MET A 27 3.49 -10.15 -5.30
C MET A 27 3.79 -11.60 -5.72
N GLU A 28 2.93 -12.19 -6.57
CA GLU A 28 3.13 -13.53 -7.13
C GLU A 28 4.42 -13.61 -7.96
N GLU A 29 4.62 -12.70 -8.91
CA GLU A 29 5.79 -12.67 -9.80
C GLU A 29 7.12 -12.48 -9.03
N ASN A 30 7.07 -11.85 -7.86
CA ASN A 30 8.24 -11.57 -7.02
C ASN A 30 8.35 -12.50 -5.79
N ASN A 31 7.54 -13.56 -5.70
CA ASN A 31 7.51 -14.50 -4.56
C ASN A 31 7.30 -13.82 -3.20
N ILE A 32 6.52 -12.74 -3.15
CA ILE A 32 6.20 -12.02 -1.92
C ILE A 32 4.97 -12.67 -1.27
N SER A 33 5.14 -13.18 -0.06
CA SER A 33 4.05 -13.78 0.70
C SER A 33 3.37 -12.77 1.63
N PRO A 34 2.02 -12.77 1.73
CA PRO A 34 1.32 -11.89 2.66
C PRO A 34 1.57 -12.30 4.12
N VAL A 35 1.73 -11.31 5.00
CA VAL A 35 1.86 -11.53 6.44
C VAL A 35 0.51 -11.29 7.12
N ILE A 36 0.02 -12.30 7.84
CA ILE A 36 -1.27 -12.24 8.55
C ILE A 36 -1.06 -11.74 9.98
N LEU A 37 -1.29 -10.44 10.21
CA LEU A 37 -1.14 -9.83 11.54
C LEU A 37 -2.39 -10.04 12.39
N ASN A 38 -3.59 -9.97 11.83
CA ASN A 38 -4.83 -10.26 12.56
C ASN A 38 -5.41 -11.61 12.11
N PRO A 39 -5.55 -12.63 12.97
CA PRO A 39 -6.12 -13.93 12.59
C PRO A 39 -7.60 -13.84 12.19
N TYR A 40 -8.28 -12.74 12.53
CA TYR A 40 -9.67 -12.48 12.17
C TYR A 40 -9.82 -11.61 10.91
N GLN A 41 -8.73 -11.32 10.20
CA GLN A 41 -8.83 -10.54 8.96
C GLN A 41 -9.57 -11.33 7.87
N ILE A 42 -10.49 -10.66 7.18
CA ILE A 42 -11.28 -11.25 6.09
C ILE A 42 -10.44 -11.30 4.80
N HIS A 43 -9.54 -10.34 4.62
CA HIS A 43 -8.69 -10.21 3.44
C HIS A 43 -7.20 -10.20 3.84
N PRO A 44 -6.30 -10.72 2.99
CA PRO A 44 -4.86 -10.73 3.24
C PRO A 44 -4.19 -9.37 2.94
N TYR A 45 -4.94 -8.27 3.03
CA TYR A 45 -4.47 -6.91 2.78
C TYR A 45 -5.16 -5.90 3.69
N TYR A 46 -4.49 -4.77 3.92
CA TYR A 46 -5.03 -3.65 4.66
C TYR A 46 -5.54 -2.53 3.74
N THR A 47 -6.67 -1.95 4.13
CA THR A 47 -7.26 -0.74 3.51
C THR A 47 -7.22 0.47 4.44
N ILE A 48 -7.03 0.26 5.74
CA ILE A 48 -7.00 1.28 6.79
C ILE A 48 -5.59 1.31 7.41
N PRO A 49 -4.77 2.34 7.16
CA PRO A 49 -3.40 2.39 7.67
C PRO A 49 -3.30 2.42 9.20
N HIS A 50 -4.27 3.05 9.88
CA HIS A 50 -4.33 3.03 11.35
C HIS A 50 -4.54 1.63 11.92
N GLU A 51 -5.32 0.78 11.23
CA GLU A 51 -5.54 -0.60 11.64
C GLU A 51 -4.27 -1.43 11.44
N LEU A 52 -3.57 -1.23 10.31
CA LEU A 52 -2.26 -1.84 10.07
C LEU A 52 -1.27 -1.47 11.18
N LEU A 53 -1.13 -0.16 11.50
CA LEU A 53 -0.24 0.31 12.55
C LEU A 53 -0.58 -0.31 13.91
N SER A 54 -1.87 -0.35 14.28
CA SER A 54 -2.31 -0.95 15.54
C SER A 54 -2.01 -2.45 15.63
N ASN A 55 -2.16 -3.18 14.52
CA ASN A 55 -1.82 -4.61 14.46
C ASN A 55 -0.31 -4.85 14.54
N LEU A 56 0.50 -3.97 13.94
CA LEU A 56 1.97 -4.03 14.04
C LEU A 56 2.46 -3.74 15.47
N GLN A 57 1.87 -2.77 16.15
CA GLN A 57 2.20 -2.44 17.54
C GLN A 57 1.82 -3.55 18.53
N SER A 58 0.67 -4.20 18.30
CA SER A 58 0.13 -5.21 19.23
C SER A 58 0.82 -6.56 19.11
N LYS A 59 1.39 -6.90 17.95
CA LYS A 59 2.19 -8.11 17.80
C LYS A 59 3.66 -7.81 18.04
N LYS A 60 4.32 -8.63 18.85
CA LYS A 60 5.79 -8.82 18.80
C LYS A 60 6.18 -9.57 17.52
N THR A 61 5.66 -9.12 16.38
CA THR A 61 6.12 -9.60 15.08
C THR A 61 7.57 -9.18 14.92
N GLY A 62 8.41 -10.12 14.48
CA GLY A 62 9.74 -9.76 13.99
C GLY A 62 9.63 -8.75 12.86
N GLN A 63 10.76 -8.17 12.46
CA GLN A 63 10.81 -7.21 11.38
C GLN A 63 10.21 -7.82 10.10
N ILE A 64 9.26 -7.12 9.49
CA ILE A 64 8.61 -7.55 8.25
C ILE A 64 9.49 -7.09 7.08
N ASP A 65 9.66 -7.92 6.06
CA ASP A 65 10.56 -7.60 4.95
C ASP A 65 10.12 -6.36 4.18
N CYS A 66 8.84 -6.24 3.84
CA CYS A 66 8.37 -5.08 3.10
C CYS A 66 6.89 -4.75 3.33
N LEU A 67 6.57 -3.48 3.12
CA LEU A 67 5.22 -3.00 2.88
C LEU A 67 4.99 -2.87 1.38
N VAL A 68 4.03 -3.61 0.83
CA VAL A 68 3.63 -3.48 -0.57
C VAL A 68 2.42 -2.56 -0.68
N LEU A 69 2.56 -1.50 -1.47
CA LEU A 69 1.51 -0.55 -1.84
C LEU A 69 1.20 -0.70 -3.32
N HIS A 70 -0.07 -0.52 -3.70
CA HIS A 70 -0.39 -0.37 -5.11
C HIS A 70 0.38 0.81 -5.70
N SER A 71 0.32 1.97 -5.05
CA SER A 71 1.12 3.14 -5.41
C SER A 71 1.34 4.03 -4.18
N LEU A 72 2.29 4.96 -4.24
CA LEU A 72 2.48 5.93 -3.15
C LEU A 72 1.27 6.86 -2.97
N GLU A 73 0.57 7.19 -4.05
CA GLU A 73 -0.65 8.01 -4.02
C GLU A 73 -1.76 7.33 -3.20
N THR A 74 -1.79 5.99 -3.14
CA THR A 74 -2.79 5.29 -2.31
C THR A 74 -2.64 5.57 -0.82
N ILE A 75 -1.45 5.96 -0.36
CA ILE A 75 -1.16 6.26 1.05
C ILE A 75 -0.93 7.76 1.31
N GLU A 76 -0.84 8.58 0.27
CA GLU A 76 -0.46 9.99 0.35
C GLU A 76 -1.31 10.79 1.33
N ARG A 77 -2.64 10.62 1.31
CA ARG A 77 -3.54 11.33 2.25
C ARG A 77 -3.24 10.97 3.71
N PHE A 78 -2.92 9.72 3.99
CA PHE A 78 -2.56 9.30 5.35
C PHE A 78 -1.22 9.93 5.77
N ASN A 79 -0.22 9.90 4.89
CA ASN A 79 1.08 10.53 5.14
C ASN A 79 0.94 12.05 5.37
N TYR A 80 0.12 12.73 4.57
CA TYR A 80 -0.12 14.17 4.70
C TYR A 80 -0.79 14.54 6.03
N ILE A 81 -1.81 13.77 6.46
CA ILE A 81 -2.56 14.06 7.68
C ILE A 81 -1.81 13.57 8.94
N TYR A 82 -1.08 12.47 8.83
CA TYR A 82 -0.43 11.80 9.96
C TYR A 82 1.05 11.42 9.65
N PRO A 83 1.93 12.41 9.40
CA PRO A 83 3.30 12.14 8.98
C PRO A 83 4.11 11.36 10.02
N GLU A 84 3.91 11.62 11.31
CA GLU A 84 4.58 10.89 12.40
C GLU A 84 4.16 9.41 12.45
N LYS A 85 2.86 9.14 12.26
CA LYS A 85 2.34 7.75 12.22
C LYS A 85 2.77 7.03 10.96
N TRP A 86 2.92 7.75 9.85
CA TRP A 86 3.51 7.20 8.64
C TRP A 86 4.97 6.81 8.87
N LEU A 87 5.78 7.68 9.48
CA LEU A 87 7.17 7.38 9.82
C LEU A 87 7.27 6.16 10.76
N GLU A 88 6.42 6.10 11.79
CA GLU A 88 6.34 4.96 12.69
C GLU A 88 6.01 3.67 11.93
N LEU A 89 4.98 3.70 11.08
CA LEU A 89 4.56 2.58 10.26
C LEU A 89 5.69 2.08 9.36
N CYS A 90 6.44 2.99 8.73
CA CYS A 90 7.60 2.65 7.91
C CYS A 90 8.67 1.87 8.70
N GLY A 91 8.85 2.18 9.98
CA GLY A 91 9.85 1.54 10.85
C GLY A 91 9.65 0.04 11.09
N TYR A 92 8.47 -0.50 10.81
CA TYR A 92 8.19 -1.94 10.93
C TYR A 92 8.66 -2.77 9.72
N PHE A 93 9.12 -2.11 8.65
CA PHE A 93 9.45 -2.77 7.37
C PHE A 93 10.91 -2.50 6.96
N ASN A 94 11.58 -3.47 6.32
CA ASN A 94 12.91 -3.24 5.74
C ASN A 94 12.85 -2.37 4.47
N GLY A 95 11.70 -2.34 3.80
CA GLY A 95 11.48 -1.51 2.61
C GLY A 95 10.01 -1.31 2.28
N ILE A 96 9.74 -0.33 1.44
CA ILE A 96 8.41 -0.04 0.91
C ILE A 96 8.46 -0.21 -0.61
N ILE A 97 7.52 -1.00 -1.14
CA ILE A 97 7.41 -1.29 -2.55
C ILE A 97 6.15 -0.61 -3.09
N SER A 98 6.30 0.18 -4.15
CA SER A 98 5.21 0.79 -4.91
C SER A 98 5.08 0.06 -6.24
N VAL A 99 3.98 -0.67 -6.45
CA VAL A 99 3.80 -1.55 -7.62
C VAL A 99 3.55 -0.76 -8.92
N ALA A 100 2.64 0.19 -8.88
CA ALA A 100 2.46 1.17 -9.94
C ALA A 100 3.57 2.22 -9.79
N THR A 101 4.55 2.17 -10.69
CA THR A 101 5.46 3.29 -10.89
C THR A 101 4.65 4.49 -11.36
N GLN A 102 4.91 5.68 -10.81
CA GLN A 102 4.50 6.93 -11.44
C GLN A 102 4.85 6.84 -12.93
N THR A 103 3.85 6.90 -13.80
CA THR A 103 4.10 7.17 -15.22
C THR A 103 4.98 8.42 -15.21
N PRO A 104 6.21 8.41 -15.77
CA PRO A 104 7.04 9.60 -15.76
C PRO A 104 6.19 10.68 -16.43
N VAL A 105 5.85 11.72 -15.67
CA VAL A 105 5.21 12.92 -16.22
C VAL A 105 6.12 13.32 -17.36
N ARG A 106 5.64 13.17 -18.61
CA ARG A 106 6.35 13.70 -19.77
C ARG A 106 6.50 15.18 -19.47
N LYS A 107 7.72 15.59 -19.08
CA LYS A 107 8.10 16.99 -19.10
C LYS A 107 7.80 17.43 -20.52
N TYR A 108 6.81 18.28 -20.70
CA TYR A 108 6.63 18.99 -21.95
C TYR A 108 7.93 19.75 -22.17
N GLU A 109 8.78 19.24 -23.05
CA GLU A 109 9.87 20.02 -23.62
C GLU A 109 9.20 21.12 -24.44
N ALA A 110 9.18 22.34 -23.89
CA ALA A 110 8.91 23.52 -24.67
C ALA A 110 10.00 23.62 -25.74
N ARG A 111 9.60 23.50 -27.01
CA ARG A 111 10.40 23.95 -28.15
C ARG A 111 10.14 25.43 -28.39
#